data_AF-A0A966XI36-F1
#
_entry.id   AF-A0A966XI36-F1
#
_cell.length_a   1.000
_cell.length_b   1.000
_cell.length_c   1.000
_cell.angle_alpha   90.00
_cell.angle_beta   90.00
_cell.angle_gamma   90.00
#
_symmetry.space_group_name_H-M   'P 1'
#
loop_
_entity.id
_entity.type
_entity.pdbx_description
1 polymer ?
#
loop_
_entity_poly.entity_id
_entity_poly.type
_entity_poly.pdbx_seq_one_letter_code
_entity_poly.pdbx_strand_id
1 'polypeptide(L)'
;VWSWWHDSSVHASSWPTNAECLANVTVEASSYDAALMLETVSAVLAEVRRAKTEAKVSQRAKVASATVTCDSTRRSTLELARTDLVNAGNIISLDFSEGDGVAVSVTLAEQT
;
A
#
# COMPACT_ATOMS: atom_id res chain seq x y z
N VAL A 1 22.12 2.87 37.34
CA VAL A 1 20.80 2.30 37.68
C VAL A 1 19.78 2.96 36.78
N TRP A 2 19.00 2.19 36.03
CA TRP A 2 17.93 2.72 35.19
C TRP A 2 16.66 2.86 36.04
N SER A 3 15.98 3.99 35.92
CA SER A 3 14.66 4.21 36.50
C SER A 3 13.71 4.67 35.41
N TRP A 4 12.46 4.22 35.48
CA TRP A 4 11.38 4.80 34.71
C TRP A 4 11.22 6.27 35.05
N TRP A 5 10.99 7.11 34.05
CA TRP A 5 10.96 8.58 34.17
C TRP A 5 9.56 9.18 33.98
N HIS A 6 8.53 8.36 33.83
CA HIS A 6 7.16 8.82 33.52
C HIS A 6 6.18 8.36 34.61
N ASP A 7 5.33 9.28 35.04
CA ASP A 7 4.33 9.05 36.10
C ASP A 7 3.10 8.24 35.63
N SER A 8 3.06 7.84 34.36
CA SER A 8 1.96 7.09 33.73
C SER A 8 2.45 5.80 33.07
N SER A 9 1.65 4.73 33.13
CA SER A 9 1.97 3.42 32.55
C SER A 9 0.87 2.91 31.61
N VAL A 10 1.24 2.52 30.39
CA VAL A 10 0.32 1.88 29.42
C VAL A 10 -0.23 0.55 29.95
N HIS A 11 0.50 -0.13 30.83
CA HIS A 11 0.08 -1.41 31.41
C HIS A 11 -1.09 -1.29 32.40
N ALA A 12 -1.34 -0.10 32.93
CA ALA A 12 -2.44 0.18 33.84
C ALA A 12 -3.60 0.94 33.16
N SER A 13 -3.47 1.26 31.87
CA SER A 13 -4.50 1.96 31.10
C SER A 13 -5.61 1.01 30.68
N SER A 14 -6.86 1.48 30.67
CA SER A 14 -7.97 0.74 30.08
C SER A 14 -7.78 0.57 28.58
N TRP A 15 -8.29 -0.53 28.03
CA TRP A 15 -8.32 -0.71 26.59
C TRP A 15 -9.24 0.34 25.93
N PRO A 16 -8.87 0.93 24.80
CA PRO A 16 -9.68 1.95 24.15
C PRO A 16 -10.98 1.36 23.59
N THR A 17 -12.03 2.17 23.64
CA THR A 17 -13.33 1.90 23.02
C THR A 17 -13.34 2.30 21.54
N ASN A 18 -14.30 1.79 20.77
CA ASN A 18 -14.48 2.19 19.36
C ASN A 18 -14.70 3.71 19.21
N ALA A 19 -15.44 4.32 20.14
CA ALA A 19 -15.69 5.76 20.11
C ALA A 19 -14.39 6.56 20.30
N GLU A 20 -13.53 6.13 21.23
CA GLU A 20 -12.22 6.77 21.46
C GLU A 20 -11.29 6.60 20.26
N CYS A 21 -11.28 5.41 19.62
CA CYS A 21 -10.50 5.18 18.41
C CYS A 21 -10.94 6.04 17.22
N LEU A 22 -12.23 6.36 17.14
CA LEU A 22 -12.82 7.12 16.03
C LEU A 22 -13.00 8.61 16.32
N ALA A 23 -12.69 9.07 17.54
CA ALA A 23 -12.97 10.44 17.99
C ALA A 23 -12.35 11.54 17.11
N ASN A 24 -11.21 11.23 16.47
CA ASN A 24 -10.49 12.14 15.57
C ASN A 24 -10.56 11.72 14.09
N VAL A 25 -11.40 10.74 13.78
CA VAL A 25 -11.60 10.27 12.41
C VAL A 25 -12.84 10.98 11.85
N THR A 26 -12.63 12.06 11.09
CA THR A 26 -13.67 12.56 10.20
C THR A 26 -13.81 11.59 9.04
N VAL A 27 -14.85 10.76 9.09
CA VAL A 27 -15.33 10.06 7.91
C VAL A 27 -16.00 11.10 7.03
N GLU A 28 -15.23 11.80 6.19
CA GLU A 28 -15.82 12.31 4.96
C GLU A 28 -16.45 11.10 4.29
N ALA A 29 -17.73 11.16 3.93
CA ALA A 29 -18.37 10.12 3.14
C ALA A 29 -17.50 9.98 1.88
N SER A 30 -16.60 8.98 1.89
CA SER A 30 -15.55 8.91 0.90
C SER A 30 -16.26 8.75 -0.43
N SER A 31 -15.98 9.62 -1.39
CA SER A 31 -16.45 9.46 -2.77
C SER A 31 -15.86 8.21 -3.45
N TYR A 32 -15.13 7.38 -2.69
CA TYR A 32 -14.37 6.23 -3.13
C TYR A 32 -14.74 5.04 -2.24
N ASP A 33 -14.87 3.88 -2.87
CA ASP A 33 -15.11 2.61 -2.20
C ASP A 33 -13.82 2.12 -1.53
N ALA A 34 -13.76 2.24 -0.20
CA ALA A 34 -12.60 1.84 0.59
C ALA A 34 -12.28 0.34 0.47
N ALA A 35 -13.29 -0.51 0.29
CA ALA A 35 -13.08 -1.94 0.10
C ALA A 35 -12.43 -2.21 -1.26
N LEU A 36 -12.95 -1.58 -2.32
CA LEU A 36 -12.33 -1.65 -3.65
C LEU A 36 -10.90 -1.11 -3.65
N MET A 37 -10.63 -0.04 -2.90
CA MET A 37 -9.28 0.51 -2.74
C MET A 37 -8.32 -0.47 -2.11
N LEU A 38 -8.69 -1.03 -0.97
CA LEU A 38 -7.86 -2.00 -0.28
C LEU A 38 -7.61 -3.24 -1.16
N GLU A 39 -8.64 -3.77 -1.80
CA GLU A 39 -8.54 -4.93 -2.69
C GLU A 39 -7.58 -4.64 -3.87
N THR A 40 -7.82 -3.53 -4.58
CA THR A 40 -7.08 -3.21 -5.82
C THR A 40 -5.60 -2.92 -5.52
N VAL A 41 -5.32 -2.10 -4.49
CA VAL A 41 -3.94 -1.73 -4.13
C VAL A 41 -3.17 -2.95 -3.59
N SER A 42 -3.80 -3.76 -2.75
CA SER A 42 -3.15 -4.96 -2.20
C SER A 42 -2.83 -6.00 -3.28
N ALA A 43 -3.72 -6.18 -4.26
CA ALA A 43 -3.48 -7.06 -5.39
C ALA A 43 -2.26 -6.62 -6.22
N VAL A 44 -2.13 -5.33 -6.51
CA VAL A 44 -0.97 -4.79 -7.25
C VAL A 44 0.33 -5.00 -6.49
N LEU A 45 0.36 -4.71 -5.18
CA LEU A 45 1.55 -4.92 -4.35
C LEU A 45 1.92 -6.40 -4.25
N ALA A 46 0.93 -7.30 -4.20
CA ALA A 46 1.17 -8.73 -4.19
C ALA A 46 1.88 -9.20 -5.47
N GLU A 47 1.44 -8.73 -6.64
CA GLU A 47 2.08 -9.06 -7.92
C GLU A 47 3.49 -8.48 -8.06
N VAL A 48 3.71 -7.25 -7.59
CA VAL A 48 5.07 -6.66 -7.55
C VAL A 48 5.99 -7.49 -6.64
N ARG A 49 5.51 -7.88 -5.46
CA ARG A 49 6.26 -8.73 -4.52
C ARG A 49 6.55 -10.11 -5.11
N ARG A 50 5.57 -10.67 -5.84
CA ARG A 50 5.68 -11.95 -6.53
C ARG A 50 6.78 -11.91 -7.59
N ALA A 51 6.75 -10.93 -8.49
CA ALA A 51 7.76 -10.76 -9.53
C ALA A 51 9.19 -10.68 -8.96
N LYS A 52 9.39 -9.97 -7.84
CA LYS A 52 10.69 -9.95 -7.14
C LYS A 52 11.09 -11.32 -6.59
N THR A 53 10.14 -12.03 -6.00
CA THR A 53 10.39 -13.36 -5.40
C THR A 53 10.72 -14.40 -6.47
N GLU A 54 10.00 -14.39 -7.60
CA GLU A 54 10.21 -15.28 -8.73
C GLU A 54 11.57 -15.03 -9.40
N ALA A 55 12.00 -13.77 -9.48
CA ALA A 55 13.34 -13.40 -9.90
C ALA A 55 14.44 -13.64 -8.84
N LYS A 56 14.06 -14.13 -7.64
CA LYS A 56 14.96 -14.40 -6.51
C LYS A 56 15.78 -13.19 -6.07
N VAL A 57 15.23 -11.98 -6.21
CA VAL A 57 15.87 -10.74 -5.76
C VAL A 57 15.36 -10.32 -4.39
N SER A 58 16.11 -9.39 -3.76
CA SER A 58 15.69 -8.79 -2.49
C SER A 58 14.33 -8.09 -2.63
N GLN A 59 13.51 -8.10 -1.58
CA GLN A 59 12.29 -7.28 -1.54
C GLN A 59 12.58 -5.77 -1.61
N ARG A 60 13.81 -5.36 -1.26
CA ARG A 60 14.31 -3.99 -1.43
C ARG A 60 14.77 -3.69 -2.86
N ALA A 61 14.86 -4.69 -3.76
CA ALA A 61 15.28 -4.45 -5.13
C ALA A 61 14.36 -3.44 -5.83
N LYS A 62 14.95 -2.60 -6.67
CA LYS A 62 14.21 -1.60 -7.44
C LYS A 62 13.46 -2.27 -8.60
N VAL A 63 12.25 -1.81 -8.84
CA VAL A 63 11.46 -2.10 -10.03
C VAL A 63 11.68 -0.94 -11.00
N ALA A 64 12.21 -1.22 -12.20
CA ALA A 64 12.44 -0.20 -13.21
C ALA A 64 11.10 0.36 -13.72
N SER A 65 10.17 -0.52 -14.05
CA SER A 65 8.83 -0.14 -14.46
C SER A 65 7.77 -1.15 -14.02
N ALA A 66 6.61 -0.64 -13.64
CA ALA A 66 5.41 -1.44 -13.45
C ALA A 66 4.25 -0.81 -14.23
N THR A 67 3.53 -1.63 -15.00
CA THR A 67 2.32 -1.21 -15.71
C THR A 67 1.15 -2.00 -15.16
N VAL A 68 0.11 -1.30 -14.69
CA VAL A 68 -1.12 -1.93 -14.23
C VAL A 68 -2.22 -1.69 -15.25
N THR A 69 -2.76 -2.77 -15.81
CA THR A 69 -3.93 -2.75 -16.68
C THR A 69 -5.19 -2.91 -15.81
N CYS A 70 -6.12 -1.97 -15.92
CA CYS A 70 -7.37 -2.01 -15.18
C CYS A 70 -8.49 -1.14 -15.80
N ASP A 71 -9.71 -1.33 -15.31
CA ASP A 71 -10.84 -0.47 -15.63
C ASP A 71 -10.69 0.94 -15.01
N SER A 72 -11.52 1.88 -15.47
CA SER A 72 -11.47 3.29 -15.04
C SER A 72 -11.74 3.50 -13.54
N THR A 73 -12.52 2.62 -12.90
CA THR A 73 -12.87 2.73 -11.48
C THR A 73 -11.64 2.36 -10.65
N ARG A 74 -11.01 1.22 -10.96
CA ARG A 74 -9.77 0.77 -10.33
C ARG A 74 -8.60 1.69 -10.61
N ARG A 75 -8.52 2.25 -11.83
CA ARG A 75 -7.50 3.26 -12.17
C ARG A 75 -7.58 4.46 -11.25
N SER A 76 -8.78 5.03 -11.05
CA SER A 76 -8.98 6.21 -10.20
C SER A 76 -8.50 5.95 -8.77
N THR A 77 -8.80 4.76 -8.25
CA THR A 77 -8.35 4.26 -6.95
C THR A 77 -6.83 4.09 -6.87
N LEU A 78 -6.20 3.53 -7.90
CA LEU A 78 -4.74 3.34 -7.94
C LEU A 78 -3.97 4.65 -8.07
N GLU A 79 -4.53 5.64 -8.77
CA GLU A 79 -3.94 6.99 -8.85
C GLU A 79 -3.90 7.66 -7.48
N LEU A 80 -4.94 7.50 -6.66
CA LEU A 80 -4.94 7.98 -5.27
C LEU A 80 -3.84 7.33 -4.41
N ALA A 81 -3.58 6.04 -4.65
CA ALA A 81 -2.57 5.25 -3.93
C ALA A 81 -1.17 5.26 -4.59
N ARG A 82 -0.95 6.07 -5.64
CA ARG A 82 0.25 6.01 -6.47
C ARG A 82 1.55 6.13 -5.67
N THR A 83 1.59 7.09 -4.73
CA THR A 83 2.76 7.33 -3.88
C THR A 83 3.06 6.12 -2.98
N ASP A 84 2.03 5.50 -2.41
CA ASP A 84 2.19 4.33 -1.57
C ASP A 84 2.67 3.12 -2.36
N LEU A 85 2.12 2.90 -3.56
CA LEU A 85 2.56 1.85 -4.48
C LEU A 85 4.04 2.01 -4.88
N VAL A 86 4.44 3.23 -5.24
CA VAL A 86 5.83 3.55 -5.59
C VAL A 86 6.78 3.28 -4.42
N ASN A 87 6.43 3.77 -3.23
CA ASN A 87 7.27 3.65 -2.04
C ASN A 87 7.36 2.21 -1.54
N ALA A 88 6.22 1.52 -1.40
CA ALA A 88 6.18 0.15 -0.90
C ALA A 88 6.77 -0.85 -1.92
N GLY A 89 6.55 -0.61 -3.21
CA GLY A 89 7.06 -1.45 -4.30
C GLY A 89 8.50 -1.14 -4.70
N ASN A 90 9.10 -0.03 -4.24
CA ASN A 90 10.37 0.52 -4.74
C ASN A 90 10.37 0.63 -6.28
N ILE A 91 9.35 1.28 -6.82
CA ILE A 91 9.08 1.39 -8.26
C ILE A 91 9.57 2.73 -8.79
N ILE A 92 10.34 2.72 -9.88
CA ILE A 92 10.85 3.94 -10.51
C ILE A 92 9.78 4.56 -11.43
N SER A 93 9.20 3.78 -12.35
CA SER A 93 8.07 4.20 -13.20
C SER A 93 6.83 3.36 -12.93
N LEU A 94 5.71 4.00 -12.60
CA LEU A 94 4.41 3.37 -12.44
C LEU A 94 3.42 4.01 -13.42
N ASP A 95 2.90 3.19 -14.31
CA ASP A 95 1.99 3.56 -15.39
C ASP A 95 0.70 2.71 -15.35
N PHE A 96 -0.38 3.27 -15.90
CA PHE A 96 -1.69 2.64 -15.93
C PHE A 96 -2.24 2.55 -17.36
N SER A 97 -2.68 1.37 -17.76
CA SER A 97 -3.35 1.10 -19.05
C SER A 97 -4.79 0.66 -18.83
N GLU A 98 -5.64 0.91 -19.83
CA GLU A 98 -7.03 0.47 -19.81
C GLU A 98 -7.14 -1.01 -20.20
N GLY A 99 -8.00 -1.74 -19.51
CA GLY A 99 -8.34 -3.12 -19.87
C GLY A 99 -9.35 -3.74 -18.90
N ASP A 100 -9.79 -4.95 -19.22
CA ASP A 100 -10.70 -5.71 -18.36
C ASP A 100 -9.93 -6.50 -17.30
N GLY A 101 -10.41 -6.46 -16.05
CA GLY A 101 -9.74 -7.05 -14.89
C GLY A 101 -8.50 -6.30 -14.42
N VAL A 102 -7.70 -6.92 -13.54
CA VAL A 102 -6.43 -6.37 -13.04
C VAL A 102 -5.27 -7.24 -13.50
N ALA A 103 -4.34 -6.67 -14.25
CA ALA A 103 -3.10 -7.34 -14.64
C ALA A 103 -1.91 -6.42 -14.37
N VAL A 104 -0.80 -6.98 -13.91
CA VAL A 104 0.42 -6.23 -13.55
C VAL A 104 1.60 -6.78 -14.33
N SER A 105 2.26 -5.92 -15.09
CA SER A 105 3.53 -6.22 -15.74
C SER A 105 4.66 -5.52 -14.99
N VAL A 106 5.71 -6.26 -14.63
CA VAL A 106 6.82 -5.77 -13.80
C VAL A 106 8.14 -6.02 -14.51
N THR A 107 8.94 -4.98 -14.64
CA THR A 107 10.33 -5.07 -15.10
C THR A 107 11.26 -4.65 -13.97
N LEU A 108 12.15 -5.54 -13.56
CA LEU A 108 13.11 -5.29 -12.48
C LEU A 108 14.28 -4.45 -12.99
N ALA A 109 14.82 -3.59 -12.13
CA ALA A 109 16.06 -2.88 -12.43
C ALA A 109 17.26 -3.84 -12.36
N GLU A 110 18.33 -3.49 -13.08
CA GLU A 110 19.61 -4.19 -12.96
C GLU A 110 20.09 -4.19 -11.50
N GLN A 111 20.56 -5.33 -11.03
CA GLN A 111 21.08 -5.47 -9.67
C GLN A 111 22.53 -4.98 -9.68
N THR A 112 22.79 -3.85 -9.02
CA THR A 112 24.15 -3.34 -8.76
C THR A 112 24.77 -4.04 -7.56
#